data_AF-A0A8D3B5H7-F1
#
_entry.id   AF-A0A8D3B5H7-F1
#
_cell.length_a   1.000
_cell.length_b   1.000
_cell.length_c   1.000
_cell.angle_alpha   90.00
_cell.angle_beta   90.00
_cell.angle_gamma   90.00
#
_symmetry.space_group_name_H-M   'P 1'
#
loop_
_entity.id
_entity.type
_entity.pdbx_description
1 polymer ?
#
loop_
_entity_poly.entity_id
_entity_poly.type
_entity_poly.pdbx_seq_one_letter_code
_entity_poly.pdbx_strand_id
1 'polypeptide(L)'
;MKHALWYFAAVIAILITWHISSRSFDIKTRAGNLLGFNDEQQMRLQLRLESDPLQPKCNLSRVCPPNQFAVKITSGAANVVGPKICYEGQNIMSHVRNNVGRGLNIVVVDGETGNLDGYRLLSGNSGAVLAYLSQIDPGMFVFVASYDNVEDKLSKEVREYFVEMGSTMVQSIKYRDSWVFAGRVGTRKKLFETIAVSDEKTNIFEGWPEAVEVGGCYPR
;
A
#
# COMPACT_ATOMS: atom_id res chain seq x y z
N MET A 1 -36.43 -24.97 44.93
CA MET A 1 -35.78 -23.83 45.62
C MET A 1 -34.34 -23.59 45.20
N LYS A 2 -33.48 -24.63 45.04
CA LYS A 2 -32.06 -24.45 44.67
C LYS A 2 -31.82 -23.84 43.26
N HIS A 3 -32.64 -24.21 42.27
CA HIS A 3 -32.51 -23.67 40.91
C HIS A 3 -32.86 -22.18 40.81
N ALA A 4 -33.85 -21.71 41.57
CA ALA A 4 -34.21 -20.29 41.61
C ALA A 4 -33.05 -19.41 42.11
N LEU A 5 -32.27 -19.90 43.07
CA LEU A 5 -31.10 -19.19 43.60
C LEU A 5 -30.00 -18.99 42.55
N TRP A 6 -29.82 -19.95 41.65
CA TRP A 6 -28.82 -19.90 40.58
C TRP A 6 -29.21 -18.89 39.49
N TYR A 7 -30.49 -18.82 39.13
CA TYR A 7 -30.98 -17.81 38.19
C TYR A 7 -30.80 -16.38 38.73
N PHE A 8 -31.10 -16.16 40.00
CA PHE A 8 -30.88 -14.84 40.63
C PHE A 8 -29.40 -14.46 40.65
N ALA A 9 -28.49 -15.39 40.97
CA ALA A 9 -27.05 -15.13 40.94
C ALA A 9 -26.54 -14.78 39.53
N ALA A 10 -27.03 -15.46 38.49
CA ALA A 10 -26.65 -15.19 37.10
C ALA A 10 -27.10 -13.80 36.63
N VAL A 11 -28.32 -13.38 36.98
CA VAL A 11 -28.83 -12.04 36.63
C VAL A 11 -28.01 -10.94 37.31
N ILE A 12 -27.66 -11.11 38.59
CA ILE A 12 -26.81 -10.15 39.31
C ILE A 12 -25.43 -10.04 38.66
N ALA A 13 -24.82 -11.16 38.27
CA ALA A 13 -23.53 -11.16 37.59
C ALA A 13 -23.58 -10.40 36.26
N ILE A 14 -24.65 -10.58 35.47
CA ILE A 14 -24.85 -9.86 34.20
C ILE A 14 -25.05 -8.35 34.44
N LEU A 15 -25.79 -7.97 35.47
CA LEU A 15 -26.00 -6.55 35.80
C LEU A 15 -24.70 -5.88 36.28
N ILE A 16 -23.86 -6.59 37.03
CA ILE A 16 -22.56 -6.08 37.48
C ILE A 16 -21.61 -5.93 36.29
N THR A 17 -21.51 -6.92 35.40
CA THR A 17 -20.65 -6.82 34.21
C THR A 17 -21.13 -5.71 33.29
N TRP A 18 -22.44 -5.58 33.08
CA TRP A 18 -23.02 -4.47 32.32
C TRP A 18 -22.70 -3.11 32.95
N HIS A 19 -22.84 -2.98 34.27
CA HIS A 19 -22.55 -1.72 34.96
C HIS A 19 -21.06 -1.35 34.86
N ILE A 20 -20.15 -2.31 35.03
CA ILE A 20 -18.71 -2.10 34.88
C ILE A 20 -18.35 -1.71 33.43
N SER A 21 -18.90 -2.42 32.43
CA SER A 21 -18.68 -2.09 31.01
C SER A 21 -19.20 -0.70 30.66
N SER A 22 -20.38 -0.31 31.15
CA SER A 22 -20.95 1.02 30.90
C SER A 22 -20.10 2.15 31.51
N ARG A 23 -19.58 1.95 32.73
CA ARG A 23 -18.67 2.90 33.40
C ARG A 23 -17.33 3.02 32.67
N SER A 24 -16.79 1.92 32.17
CA SER A 24 -15.53 1.89 31.43
C SER A 24 -15.63 2.69 30.12
N PHE A 25 -16.78 2.59 29.44
CA PHE A 25 -17.06 3.38 28.24
C PHE A 25 -17.15 4.89 28.55
N ASP A 26 -17.89 5.27 29.59
CA ASP A 26 -18.01 6.66 30.03
C ASP A 26 -16.66 7.30 30.42
N ILE A 27 -15.76 6.55 31.06
CA ILE A 27 -14.43 7.04 31.43
C ILE A 27 -13.58 7.29 30.18
N LYS A 28 -13.65 6.41 29.17
CA LYS A 28 -12.93 6.59 27.90
C LYS A 28 -13.43 7.84 27.15
N THR A 29 -14.74 8.09 27.16
CA THR A 29 -15.34 9.29 26.56
C THR A 29 -14.99 10.56 27.35
N ARG A 30 -14.97 10.51 28.68
CA ARG A 30 -14.59 11.66 29.53
C ARG A 30 -13.09 11.99 29.48
N ALA A 31 -12.21 11.01 29.30
CA ALA A 31 -10.78 11.25 29.11
C ALA A 31 -10.49 12.03 27.82
N GLY A 32 -11.27 11.81 26.75
CA GLY A 32 -11.23 12.64 25.54
C GLY A 32 -11.64 14.09 25.81
N ASN A 33 -12.69 14.30 26.60
CA ASN A 33 -13.20 15.64 26.93
C ASN A 33 -12.30 16.41 27.94
N LEU A 34 -11.49 15.73 28.75
CA LEU A 34 -10.63 16.37 29.75
C LEU A 34 -9.40 17.06 29.15
N LEU A 35 -8.98 16.65 27.95
CA LEU A 35 -7.84 17.26 27.25
C LEU A 35 -8.24 18.42 26.34
N GLY A 36 -9.52 18.76 26.24
CA GLY A 36 -10.00 19.95 25.54
C GLY A 36 -9.67 20.02 24.05
N PHE A 37 -9.17 18.93 23.45
CA PHE A 37 -8.92 18.85 22.02
C PHE A 37 -10.23 18.54 21.31
N ASN A 38 -10.74 19.52 20.57
CA ASN A 38 -11.76 19.34 19.56
C ASN A 38 -11.18 18.56 18.37
N ASP A 39 -11.99 17.71 17.73
CA ASP A 39 -11.59 16.82 16.62
C ASP A 39 -10.85 17.58 15.49
N GLU A 40 -11.21 18.84 15.27
CA GLU A 40 -10.57 19.73 14.29
C GLU A 40 -9.11 20.09 14.67
N GLN A 41 -8.84 20.35 15.95
CA GLN A 41 -7.47 20.62 16.42
C GLN A 41 -6.60 19.37 16.36
N GLN A 42 -7.18 18.21 16.63
CA GLN A 42 -6.48 16.93 16.54
C GLN A 42 -6.08 16.61 15.09
N MET A 43 -6.97 16.90 14.13
CA MET A 43 -6.66 16.77 12.70
C MET A 43 -5.60 17.78 12.24
N ARG A 44 -5.66 19.03 12.70
CA ARG A 44 -4.61 20.04 12.41
C ARG A 44 -3.25 19.66 12.99
N LEU A 45 -3.22 19.04 14.16
CA LEU A 45 -1.98 18.57 14.79
C LEU A 45 -1.38 17.38 14.02
N GLN A 46 -2.21 16.43 13.58
CA GLN A 46 -1.79 15.34 12.69
C GLN A 46 -1.24 15.86 11.36
N LEU A 47 -1.93 16.81 10.71
CA LEU A 47 -1.46 17.45 9.48
C LEU A 47 -0.12 18.17 9.69
N ARG A 48 0.10 18.84 10.83
CA ARG A 48 1.40 19.45 11.15
C ARG A 48 2.50 18.41 11.33
N LEU A 49 2.21 17.32 12.02
CA LEU A 49 3.15 16.20 12.21
C LEU A 49 3.51 15.52 10.88
N GLU A 50 2.54 15.33 9.98
CA GLU A 50 2.82 14.81 8.63
C GLU A 50 3.58 15.80 7.74
N SER A 51 3.48 17.11 8.02
CA SER A 51 4.18 18.16 7.27
C SER A 51 5.58 18.53 7.79
N ASP A 52 6.00 17.97 8.92
CA ASP A 52 7.31 18.25 9.52
C ASP A 52 8.43 17.71 8.61
N PRO A 53 9.36 18.57 8.11
CA PRO A 53 10.49 18.14 7.28
C PRO A 53 11.38 17.08 7.95
N LEU A 54 11.30 16.94 9.27
CA LEU A 54 12.06 15.98 10.06
C LEU A 54 11.38 14.61 10.18
N GLN A 55 10.12 14.47 9.74
CA GLN A 55 9.42 13.20 9.76
C GLN A 55 9.64 12.42 8.45
N PRO A 56 9.87 11.10 8.53
CA PRO A 56 10.04 10.29 7.35
C PRO A 56 8.71 10.17 6.59
N LYS A 57 8.70 10.68 5.36
CA LYS A 57 7.58 10.54 4.42
C LYS A 57 7.31 9.07 4.11
N CYS A 58 6.06 8.75 3.77
CA CYS A 58 5.61 7.40 3.37
C CYS A 58 5.87 6.30 4.41
N ASN A 59 6.00 6.65 5.69
CA ASN A 59 6.36 5.73 6.78
C ASN A 59 7.67 4.98 6.49
N LEU A 60 8.64 5.65 5.86
CA LEU A 60 9.99 5.13 5.73
C LEU A 60 10.70 5.13 7.08
N SER A 61 11.76 4.34 7.22
CA SER A 61 12.53 4.27 8.47
C SER A 61 13.40 5.49 8.74
N ARG A 62 13.66 6.31 7.72
CA ARG A 62 14.51 7.50 7.78
C ARG A 62 14.06 8.56 6.78
N VAL A 63 14.40 9.81 7.07
CA VAL A 63 14.21 10.93 6.14
C VAL A 63 15.12 10.76 4.93
N CYS A 64 14.60 11.05 3.74
CA CYS A 64 15.39 10.99 2.52
C CYS A 64 16.37 12.18 2.41
N PRO A 65 17.60 11.97 1.92
CA PRO A 65 18.52 13.05 1.65
C PRO A 65 17.95 14.09 0.66
N PRO A 66 18.49 15.32 0.62
CA PRO A 66 18.14 16.30 -0.40
C PRO A 66 18.30 15.73 -1.82
N ASN A 67 17.47 16.20 -2.76
CA ASN A 67 17.41 15.72 -4.15
C ASN A 67 17.07 14.23 -4.31
N GLN A 68 16.36 13.65 -3.34
CA GLN A 68 15.79 12.31 -3.45
C GLN A 68 14.30 12.32 -3.10
N PHE A 69 13.55 11.46 -3.75
CA PHE A 69 12.13 11.26 -3.50
C PHE A 69 11.89 10.08 -2.57
N ALA A 70 11.06 10.26 -1.55
CA ALA A 70 10.57 9.22 -0.66
C ALA A 70 9.44 8.45 -1.34
N VAL A 71 9.63 7.14 -1.52
CA VAL A 71 8.64 6.28 -2.17
C VAL A 71 8.46 5.01 -1.36
N LYS A 72 7.20 4.57 -1.21
CA LYS A 72 6.86 3.25 -0.68
C LYS A 72 5.79 2.59 -1.54
N ILE A 73 6.04 1.36 -1.97
CA ILE A 73 5.18 0.57 -2.85
C ILE A 73 4.87 -0.74 -2.13
N THR A 74 3.59 -1.08 -2.03
CA THR A 74 3.10 -2.33 -1.43
C THR A 74 2.13 -2.99 -2.41
N SER A 75 2.30 -4.28 -2.69
CA SER A 75 1.38 -5.06 -3.52
C SER A 75 0.01 -5.23 -2.82
N GLY A 76 -0.98 -5.73 -3.56
CA GLY A 76 -2.20 -6.22 -2.95
C GLY A 76 -1.94 -7.45 -2.07
N ALA A 77 -2.85 -7.71 -1.13
CA ALA A 77 -2.90 -8.95 -0.38
C ALA A 77 -4.07 -9.80 -0.89
N ALA A 78 -3.71 -10.91 -1.53
CA ALA A 78 -4.63 -11.74 -2.30
C ALA A 78 -5.52 -10.90 -3.24
N ASN A 79 -6.83 -11.13 -3.21
CA ASN A 79 -7.83 -10.36 -3.94
C ASN A 79 -8.67 -9.45 -3.01
N VAL A 80 -8.30 -9.32 -1.73
CA VAL A 80 -9.12 -8.65 -0.69
C VAL A 80 -8.64 -7.25 -0.35
N VAL A 81 -7.32 -7.04 -0.23
CA VAL A 81 -6.73 -5.73 0.08
C VAL A 81 -5.97 -5.25 -1.13
N GLY A 82 -6.36 -4.07 -1.63
CA GLY A 82 -5.70 -3.46 -2.77
C GLY A 82 -4.32 -2.91 -2.45
N PRO A 83 -3.46 -2.71 -3.47
CA PRO A 83 -2.10 -2.21 -3.31
C PRO A 83 -2.08 -0.77 -2.79
N LYS A 84 -0.88 -0.32 -2.41
CA LYS A 84 -0.62 1.05 -1.97
C LYS A 84 0.67 1.58 -2.61
N ILE A 85 0.59 2.75 -3.23
CA ILE A 85 1.75 3.49 -3.75
C ILE A 85 1.76 4.87 -3.10
N CYS A 86 2.78 5.13 -2.29
CA CYS A 86 3.04 6.41 -1.65
C CYS A 86 4.25 7.09 -2.28
N TYR A 87 4.11 8.37 -2.61
CA TYR A 87 5.14 9.23 -3.18
C TYR A 87 5.17 10.55 -2.42
N GLU A 88 6.34 10.95 -1.93
CA GLU A 88 6.57 12.21 -1.22
C GLU A 88 5.59 12.48 -0.04
N GLY A 89 5.20 11.41 0.65
CA GLY A 89 4.26 11.44 1.77
C GLY A 89 2.79 11.35 1.37
N GLN A 90 2.48 11.37 0.08
CA GLN A 90 1.13 11.27 -0.44
C GLN A 90 0.83 9.86 -0.97
N ASN A 91 -0.26 9.26 -0.49
CA ASN A 91 -0.74 7.98 -1.01
C ASN A 91 -1.40 8.20 -2.38
N ILE A 92 -0.66 8.09 -3.48
CA ILE A 92 -1.17 8.31 -4.83
C ILE A 92 -2.23 7.26 -5.20
N MET A 93 -1.92 5.98 -4.92
CA MET A 93 -2.85 4.87 -5.10
C MET A 93 -3.03 4.13 -3.78
N SER A 94 -4.27 3.80 -3.42
CA SER A 94 -4.56 2.93 -2.27
C SER A 94 -5.99 2.39 -2.29
N HIS A 95 -6.22 1.29 -1.57
CA HIS A 95 -7.55 0.72 -1.39
C HIS A 95 -8.56 1.74 -0.82
N VAL A 96 -8.15 2.54 0.18
CA VAL A 96 -9.02 3.56 0.79
C VAL A 96 -9.37 4.73 -0.13
N ARG A 97 -8.53 4.99 -1.15
CA ARG A 97 -8.80 6.00 -2.19
C ARG A 97 -9.70 5.49 -3.30
N ASN A 98 -10.09 4.22 -3.27
CA ASN A 98 -10.93 3.57 -4.28
C ASN A 98 -10.41 3.77 -5.72
N ASN A 99 -9.09 3.78 -5.90
CA ASN A 99 -8.42 4.02 -7.18
C ASN A 99 -7.42 2.91 -7.54
N VAL A 100 -7.63 1.71 -7.01
CA VAL A 100 -6.82 0.50 -7.24
C VAL A 100 -7.71 -0.64 -7.70
N GLY A 101 -7.12 -1.65 -8.32
CA GLY A 101 -7.86 -2.79 -8.86
C GLY A 101 -6.95 -3.91 -9.34
N ARG A 102 -7.57 -5.04 -9.72
CA ARG A 102 -6.84 -6.25 -10.14
C ARG A 102 -5.97 -5.98 -11.37
N GLY A 103 -4.80 -6.60 -11.42
CA GLY A 103 -3.80 -6.38 -12.47
C GLY A 103 -2.67 -5.45 -12.00
N LEU A 104 -2.13 -4.67 -12.93
CA LEU A 104 -1.01 -3.76 -12.67
C LEU A 104 -1.54 -2.38 -12.24
N ASN A 105 -1.05 -1.89 -11.11
CA ASN A 105 -1.35 -0.55 -10.61
C ASN A 105 -0.08 0.28 -10.78
N ILE A 106 -0.11 1.30 -11.63
CA ILE A 106 1.07 2.04 -12.07
C ILE A 106 0.96 3.51 -11.71
N VAL A 107 2.03 4.09 -11.18
CA VAL A 107 2.21 5.53 -10.98
C VAL A 107 3.42 5.99 -11.79
N VAL A 108 3.29 7.11 -12.49
CA VAL A 108 4.33 7.72 -13.31
C VAL A 108 4.65 9.11 -12.76
N VAL A 109 5.93 9.39 -12.58
CA VAL A 109 6.45 10.65 -12.02
C VAL A 109 7.61 11.13 -12.88
N ASP A 110 7.64 12.43 -13.15
CA ASP A 110 8.78 13.07 -13.80
C ASP A 110 10.03 12.98 -12.92
N GLY A 111 11.09 12.32 -13.43
CA GLY A 111 12.31 12.12 -12.68
C GLY A 111 13.12 13.40 -12.47
N GLU A 112 12.97 14.39 -13.34
CA GLU A 112 13.61 15.69 -13.18
C GLU A 112 12.75 16.61 -12.32
N THR A 113 11.45 16.78 -12.54
CA THR A 113 10.68 17.76 -11.76
C THR A 113 10.11 17.21 -10.45
N GLY A 114 9.96 15.88 -10.34
CA GLY A 114 9.24 15.23 -9.24
C GLY A 114 7.72 15.39 -9.34
N ASN A 115 7.22 15.96 -10.44
CA ASN A 115 5.79 16.12 -10.64
C ASN A 115 5.13 14.79 -10.98
N LEU A 116 3.95 14.57 -10.39
CA LEU A 116 3.10 13.43 -10.75
C LEU A 116 2.58 13.64 -12.17
N ASP A 117 2.93 12.74 -13.09
CA ASP A 117 2.37 12.71 -14.45
C ASP A 117 0.98 12.04 -14.43
N GLY A 118 0.87 10.91 -13.75
CA GLY A 118 -0.42 10.25 -13.56
C GLY A 118 -0.33 8.88 -12.93
N TYR A 119 -1.49 8.21 -12.87
CA TYR A 119 -1.60 6.82 -12.47
C TYR A 119 -2.56 6.07 -13.38
N ARG A 120 -2.42 4.75 -13.46
CA ARG A 120 -3.28 3.85 -14.23
C ARG A 120 -3.50 2.52 -13.52
N LEU A 121 -4.74 2.05 -13.60
CA LEU A 121 -5.10 0.66 -13.40
C LEU A 121 -5.06 -0.06 -14.74
N LEU A 122 -4.26 -1.10 -14.89
CA LEU A 122 -4.21 -1.92 -16.08
C LEU A 122 -4.67 -3.34 -15.77
N SER A 123 -5.97 -3.53 -15.90
CA SER A 123 -6.66 -4.83 -15.75
C SER A 123 -6.91 -5.53 -17.09
N GLY A 124 -6.65 -4.85 -18.22
CA GLY A 124 -6.86 -5.36 -19.57
C GLY A 124 -5.82 -6.40 -20.00
N ASN A 125 -5.80 -6.74 -21.29
CA ASN A 125 -4.79 -7.64 -21.86
C ASN A 125 -3.41 -6.98 -21.94
N SER A 126 -2.39 -7.79 -22.24
CA SER A 126 -1.01 -7.32 -22.41
C SER A 126 -0.84 -6.22 -23.47
N GLY A 127 -1.68 -6.19 -24.52
CA GLY A 127 -1.65 -5.14 -25.54
C GLY A 127 -1.98 -3.74 -25.00
N ALA A 128 -2.96 -3.65 -24.09
CA ALA A 128 -3.28 -2.39 -23.42
C ALA A 128 -2.15 -1.92 -22.50
N VAL A 129 -1.45 -2.86 -21.86
CA VAL A 129 -0.27 -2.55 -21.04
C VAL A 129 0.87 -2.02 -21.91
N LEU A 130 1.17 -2.73 -23.00
CA LEU A 130 2.21 -2.35 -23.93
C LEU A 130 1.97 -0.95 -24.51
N ALA A 131 0.73 -0.66 -24.95
CA ALA A 131 0.36 0.64 -25.50
C ALA A 131 0.53 1.78 -24.47
N TYR A 132 0.26 1.53 -23.19
CA TYR A 132 0.49 2.52 -22.15
C TYR A 132 1.98 2.73 -21.88
N LEU A 133 2.74 1.65 -21.69
CA LEU A 133 4.18 1.73 -21.38
C LEU A 133 4.97 2.41 -22.51
N SER A 134 4.59 2.20 -23.78
CA SER A 134 5.26 2.80 -24.94
C SER A 134 5.05 4.32 -25.06
N GLN A 135 4.10 4.89 -24.31
CA GLN A 135 3.81 6.33 -24.31
C GLN A 135 4.54 7.08 -23.19
N ILE A 136 5.23 6.37 -22.30
CA ILE A 136 5.93 6.99 -21.17
C ILE A 136 7.28 7.51 -21.68
N ASP A 137 7.50 8.81 -21.51
CA ASP A 137 8.72 9.46 -21.98
C ASP A 137 9.98 8.97 -21.24
N PRO A 138 11.16 9.01 -21.89
CA PRO A 138 12.43 8.75 -21.22
C PRO A 138 12.64 9.66 -20.01
N GLY A 139 13.26 9.12 -18.95
CA GLY A 139 13.54 9.87 -17.72
C GLY A 139 12.43 9.83 -16.68
N MET A 140 11.23 9.35 -17.02
CA MET A 140 10.11 9.17 -16.07
C MET A 140 10.35 7.97 -15.14
N PHE A 141 10.03 8.13 -13.86
CA PHE A 141 9.92 7.02 -12.91
C PHE A 141 8.60 6.28 -13.12
N VAL A 142 8.66 4.95 -13.03
CA VAL A 142 7.51 4.06 -13.13
C VAL A 142 7.47 3.18 -11.89
N PHE A 143 6.43 3.35 -11.08
CA PHE A 143 6.18 2.56 -9.86
C PHE A 143 5.01 1.61 -10.10
N VAL A 144 5.19 0.34 -9.80
CA VAL A 144 4.24 -0.72 -10.11
C VAL A 144 3.96 -1.55 -8.86
N ALA A 145 2.68 -1.82 -8.61
CA ALA A 145 2.22 -2.78 -7.63
C ALA A 145 1.23 -3.77 -8.26
N SER A 146 1.46 -5.07 -8.07
CA SER A 146 0.53 -6.12 -8.49
C SER A 146 -0.67 -6.21 -7.55
N TYR A 147 -1.81 -6.66 -8.07
CA TYR A 147 -2.97 -7.02 -7.28
C TYR A 147 -3.69 -8.23 -7.89
N ASP A 148 -3.94 -9.26 -7.09
CA ASP A 148 -4.51 -10.55 -7.46
C ASP A 148 -3.65 -11.34 -8.46
N ASN A 149 -3.72 -11.02 -9.75
CA ASN A 149 -2.92 -11.69 -10.79
C ASN A 149 -2.48 -10.70 -11.88
N VAL A 150 -1.21 -10.80 -12.28
CA VAL A 150 -0.60 -9.96 -13.32
C VAL A 150 0.03 -10.76 -14.46
N GLU A 151 0.15 -12.08 -14.36
CA GLU A 151 0.85 -12.91 -15.35
C GLU A 151 0.31 -12.71 -16.78
N ASP A 152 -1.02 -12.69 -16.94
CA ASP A 152 -1.70 -12.52 -18.22
C ASP A 152 -1.60 -11.10 -18.80
N LYS A 153 -1.05 -10.16 -18.04
CA LYS A 153 -0.74 -8.77 -18.44
C LYS A 153 0.70 -8.62 -18.92
N LEU A 154 1.55 -9.61 -18.66
CA LEU A 154 2.99 -9.56 -18.90
C LEU A 154 3.37 -10.45 -20.09
N SER A 155 3.03 -10.02 -21.31
CA SER A 155 3.57 -10.66 -22.53
C SER A 155 5.09 -10.49 -22.61
N LYS A 156 5.73 -11.21 -23.52
CA LYS A 156 7.19 -11.10 -23.73
C LYS A 156 7.60 -9.65 -23.95
N GLU A 157 6.89 -8.91 -24.79
CA GLU A 157 7.15 -7.51 -25.11
C GLU A 157 6.98 -6.61 -23.89
N VAL A 158 5.93 -6.80 -23.10
CA VAL A 158 5.71 -6.04 -21.86
C VAL A 158 6.85 -6.30 -20.86
N ARG A 159 7.31 -7.55 -20.73
CA ARG A 159 8.43 -7.91 -19.87
C ARG A 159 9.72 -7.22 -20.32
N GLU A 160 9.98 -7.13 -21.62
CA GLU A 160 11.14 -6.41 -22.15
C GLU A 160 11.13 -4.92 -21.78
N TYR A 161 9.98 -4.24 -21.83
CA TYR A 161 9.88 -2.84 -21.36
C TYR A 161 10.31 -2.68 -19.90
N PHE A 162 9.86 -3.59 -19.02
CA PHE A 162 10.27 -3.55 -17.62
C PHE A 162 11.75 -3.90 -17.42
N VAL A 163 12.32 -4.80 -18.22
CA VAL A 163 13.77 -5.08 -18.23
C VAL A 163 14.55 -3.83 -18.65
N GLU A 164 14.08 -3.11 -19.66
CA GLU A 164 14.70 -1.85 -20.11
C GLU A 164 14.64 -0.73 -19.06
N MET A 165 13.65 -0.80 -18.15
CA MET A 165 13.53 0.04 -16.96
C MET A 165 14.33 -0.46 -15.74
N GLY A 166 15.06 -1.57 -15.88
CA GLY A 166 15.94 -2.14 -14.84
C GLY A 166 15.36 -3.28 -14.01
N SER A 167 14.23 -3.87 -14.41
CA SER A 167 13.71 -5.08 -13.75
C SER A 167 14.65 -6.27 -13.95
N THR A 168 14.83 -7.02 -12.86
CA THR A 168 15.57 -8.28 -12.80
C THR A 168 14.66 -9.48 -12.54
N MET A 169 13.43 -9.26 -12.07
CA MET A 169 12.50 -10.32 -11.67
C MET A 169 11.28 -10.43 -12.58
N VAL A 170 11.00 -9.45 -13.45
CA VAL A 170 9.79 -9.46 -14.29
C VAL A 170 9.71 -10.69 -15.20
N GLN A 171 10.85 -11.26 -15.62
CA GLN A 171 10.86 -12.46 -16.47
C GLN A 171 10.39 -13.72 -15.72
N SER A 172 10.49 -13.76 -14.40
CA SER A 172 10.11 -14.94 -13.60
C SER A 172 8.69 -14.89 -13.03
N ILE A 173 7.96 -13.78 -13.20
CA ILE A 173 6.61 -13.61 -12.66
C ILE A 173 5.65 -14.63 -13.26
N LYS A 174 4.94 -15.35 -12.39
CA LYS A 174 3.92 -16.37 -12.67
C LYS A 174 2.58 -15.98 -12.05
N TYR A 175 1.59 -16.86 -12.26
CA TYR A 175 0.24 -16.74 -11.72
C TYR A 175 0.24 -16.40 -10.23
N ARG A 176 -0.40 -15.27 -9.89
CA ARG A 176 -0.60 -14.75 -8.52
C ARG A 176 0.66 -14.41 -7.72
N ASP A 177 1.82 -14.33 -8.35
CA ASP A 177 2.98 -13.76 -7.67
C ASP A 177 2.69 -12.31 -7.24
N SER A 178 3.03 -12.00 -6.00
CA SER A 178 3.03 -10.61 -5.51
C SER A 178 4.30 -9.93 -6.00
N TRP A 179 4.19 -8.79 -6.66
CA TRP A 179 5.32 -8.10 -7.24
C TRP A 179 5.16 -6.58 -7.07
N VAL A 180 6.27 -5.94 -6.70
CA VAL A 180 6.40 -4.49 -6.73
C VAL A 180 7.70 -4.13 -7.43
N PHE A 181 7.65 -3.05 -8.19
CA PHE A 181 8.77 -2.59 -8.99
C PHE A 181 8.82 -1.08 -9.03
N ALA A 182 10.03 -0.55 -8.99
CA ALA A 182 10.31 0.83 -9.29
C ALA A 182 11.46 0.90 -10.28
N GLY A 183 11.21 1.52 -11.43
CA GLY A 183 12.16 1.69 -12.50
C GLY A 183 12.14 3.10 -13.06
N ARG A 184 13.02 3.37 -14.02
CA ARG A 184 13.04 4.63 -14.75
C ARG A 184 13.22 4.35 -16.24
N VAL A 185 12.40 4.97 -17.08
CA VAL A 185 12.44 4.78 -18.53
C VAL A 185 13.77 5.28 -19.07
N GLY A 186 14.41 4.48 -19.93
CA GLY A 186 15.71 4.79 -20.53
C GLY A 186 16.92 4.45 -19.65
N THR A 187 16.74 3.77 -18.50
CA THR A 187 17.87 3.28 -17.71
C THR A 187 17.66 1.85 -17.23
N ARG A 188 18.70 1.02 -17.44
CA ARG A 188 18.75 -0.36 -16.92
C ARG A 188 19.29 -0.44 -15.50
N LYS A 189 19.48 0.70 -14.82
CA LYS A 189 19.94 0.73 -13.43
C LYS A 189 18.82 0.20 -12.54
N LYS A 190 19.07 -0.93 -11.89
CA LYS A 190 18.19 -1.47 -10.85
C LYS A 190 18.00 -0.44 -9.74
N LEU A 191 16.74 -0.13 -9.42
CA LEU A 191 16.38 0.69 -8.25
C LEU A 191 15.87 -0.22 -7.14
N PHE A 192 14.57 -0.53 -7.13
CA PHE A 192 13.97 -1.41 -6.13
C PHE A 192 12.94 -2.31 -6.76
N GLU A 193 12.98 -3.58 -6.37
CA GLU A 193 12.12 -4.62 -6.89
C GLU A 193 12.08 -5.77 -5.89
N THR A 194 10.90 -6.34 -5.67
CA THR A 194 10.78 -7.59 -4.91
C THR A 194 9.58 -8.39 -5.40
N ILE A 195 9.62 -9.69 -5.15
CA ILE A 195 8.58 -10.65 -5.53
C ILE A 195 8.36 -11.63 -4.36
N ALA A 196 7.11 -11.99 -4.10
CA ALA A 196 6.77 -13.20 -3.37
C ALA A 196 6.12 -14.18 -4.33
N VAL A 197 6.71 -15.36 -4.42
CA VAL A 197 6.29 -16.40 -5.36
C VAL A 197 5.09 -17.15 -4.77
N SER A 198 4.04 -17.32 -5.57
CA SER A 198 2.89 -18.13 -5.22
C SER A 198 3.27 -19.61 -5.26
N ASP A 199 3.13 -20.29 -4.12
CA ASP A 199 3.32 -21.73 -3.99
C ASP A 199 2.30 -22.29 -2.98
N GLU A 200 1.57 -23.34 -3.39
CA GLU A 200 0.48 -23.90 -2.58
C GLU A 200 0.89 -24.31 -1.17
N LYS A 201 2.17 -24.65 -0.95
CA LYS A 201 2.68 -25.10 0.35
C LYS A 201 3.12 -23.93 1.24
N THR A 202 3.54 -22.81 0.66
CA THR A 202 4.07 -21.66 1.43
C THR A 202 3.14 -20.44 1.44
N ASN A 203 2.06 -20.47 0.65
CA ASN A 203 1.08 -19.40 0.58
C ASN A 203 0.43 -19.17 1.95
N ILE A 204 0.42 -17.90 2.39
CA ILE A 204 -0.21 -17.50 3.66
C ILE A 204 -1.73 -17.26 3.50
N PHE A 205 -2.19 -17.07 2.26
CA PHE A 205 -3.61 -17.02 1.89
C PHE A 205 -3.95 -18.22 1.00
N GLU A 206 -5.23 -18.54 0.85
CA GLU A 206 -5.69 -19.66 0.03
C GLU A 206 -5.38 -19.46 -1.47
N GLY A 207 -4.17 -19.84 -1.90
CA GLY A 207 -3.70 -19.69 -3.27
C GLY A 207 -3.10 -18.32 -3.62
N TRP A 208 -2.70 -17.52 -2.63
CA TRP A 208 -1.90 -16.30 -2.84
C TRP A 208 -0.74 -16.22 -1.82
N PRO A 209 0.43 -15.70 -2.23
CA PRO A 209 1.54 -15.45 -1.32
C PRO A 209 1.29 -14.20 -0.48
N GLU A 210 2.24 -13.88 0.39
CA GLU A 210 2.19 -12.64 1.16
C GLU A 210 2.27 -11.40 0.27
N ALA A 211 1.78 -10.27 0.78
CA ALA A 211 2.01 -8.99 0.14
C ALA A 211 3.46 -8.58 0.32
N VAL A 212 4.04 -7.95 -0.71
CA VAL A 212 5.43 -7.50 -0.67
C VAL A 212 5.50 -5.98 -0.76
N GLU A 213 6.58 -5.42 -0.20
CA GLU A 213 6.82 -3.99 -0.26
C GLU A 213 8.28 -3.65 -0.54
N VAL A 214 8.46 -2.50 -1.18
CA VAL A 214 9.74 -1.80 -1.27
C VAL A 214 9.54 -0.35 -0.82
N GLY A 215 10.51 0.18 -0.09
CA GLY A 215 10.49 1.55 0.36
C GLY A 215 11.89 2.13 0.40
N GLY A 216 12.06 3.36 -0.06
CA GLY A 216 13.38 3.97 -0.12
C GLY A 216 13.38 5.38 -0.69
N CYS A 217 14.60 5.89 -0.87
CA CYS A 217 14.87 7.21 -1.40
C CYS A 217 15.41 7.07 -2.82
N TYR A 218 14.76 7.74 -3.77
CA TYR A 218 15.04 7.63 -5.20
C TYR A 218 15.75 8.89 -5.69
N PRO A 219 16.92 8.77 -6.32
CA PRO A 219 17.66 9.94 -6.79
C PRO A 219 16.90 10.63 -7.93
N ARG A 220 16.80 11.97 -7.87
CA ARG A 220 16.39 12.81 -9.00
C ARG A 220 17.29 12.56 -10.22
#